data_AF-A0A9D7JIR8-F1
#
_entry.id   AF-A0A9D7JIR8-F1
#
_cell.length_a   1.000
_cell.length_b   1.000
_cell.length_c   1.000
_cell.angle_alpha   90.00
_cell.angle_beta   90.00
_cell.angle_gamma   90.00
#
_symmetry.space_group_name_H-M   'P 1'
#
loop_
_entity.id
_entity.type
_entity.pdbx_description
1 polymer ?
#
loop_
_entity_poly.entity_id
_entity_poly.type
_entity_poly.pdbx_seq_one_letter_code
_entity_poly.pdbx_strand_id
1 'polypeptide(L)' 'MATLSVGDDRLNEAACRNLLCAGFEMEVRLERQGRADCVSSTHAIEVEWADKWKEGVGQA' A
#
# COMPACT_ATOMS: atom_id res chain seq x y z
N MET A 1 10.59 8.84 -13.26
CA MET A 1 9.89 8.61 -11.98
C MET A 1 8.66 9.50 -11.97
N ALA A 2 7.47 8.92 -11.77
CA ALA A 2 6.26 9.71 -11.58
C ALA A 2 6.30 10.34 -10.17
N THR A 3 6.09 11.65 -10.09
CA THR A 3 5.99 12.36 -8.81
C THR A 3 4.54 12.36 -8.39
N LEU A 4 4.23 11.73 -7.26
CA LEU A 4 2.91 11.79 -6.63
C LEU A 4 2.80 13.10 -5.83
N SER A 5 1.86 13.97 -6.17
CA SER A 5 1.56 15.18 -5.39
C SER A 5 0.37 14.92 -4.46
N VAL A 6 0.53 15.24 -3.19
CA VAL A 6 -0.56 15.22 -2.20
C VAL A 6 -1.67 16.17 -2.67
N GLY A 7 -2.90 15.67 -2.80
CA GLY A 7 -4.07 16.45 -3.24
C GLY A 7 -4.40 16.39 -4.75
N ASP A 8 -3.81 15.46 -5.52
CA ASP A 8 -4.29 15.19 -6.87
C ASP A 8 -5.53 14.27 -6.81
N ASP A 9 -6.70 14.82 -7.12
CA ASP A 9 -7.99 14.10 -7.10
C ASP A 9 -8.07 12.92 -8.09
N ARG A 10 -7.09 12.78 -8.99
CA ARG A 10 -6.95 11.61 -9.88
C ARG A 10 -6.29 10.41 -9.19
N LEU A 11 -5.66 10.62 -8.03
CA LEU A 11 -5.02 9.58 -7.25
C LEU A 11 -6.04 8.96 -6.29
N ASN A 12 -6.38 7.70 -6.55
CA ASN A 12 -7.08 6.84 -5.61
C ASN A 12 -6.13 5.73 -5.12
N GLU A 13 -6.57 4.99 -4.11
CA GLU A 13 -5.81 3.89 -3.49
C GLU A 13 -5.25 2.92 -4.55
N ALA A 14 -6.11 2.47 -5.48
CA ALA A 14 -5.71 1.55 -6.54
C ALA A 14 -4.65 2.15 -7.48
N ALA A 15 -4.77 3.44 -7.84
CA ALA A 15 -3.81 4.12 -8.70
C ALA A 15 -2.44 4.21 -8.01
N CYS A 16 -2.40 4.59 -6.74
CA CYS A 16 -1.15 4.69 -5.99
C CYS A 16 -0.53 3.32 -5.71
N ARG A 17 -1.34 2.32 -5.33
CA ARG A 17 -0.89 0.94 -5.20
C ARG A 17 -0.23 0.45 -6.48
N ASN A 18 -0.91 0.60 -7.62
CA ASN A 18 -0.37 0.13 -8.90
C ASN A 18 0.94 0.84 -9.30
N LEU A 19 1.08 2.12 -8.96
CA LEU A 19 2.32 2.88 -9.22
C LEU A 19 3.47 2.47 -8.29
N LEU A 20 3.20 2.33 -6.99
CA LEU A 20 4.21 1.98 -5.98
C LEU A 20 4.63 0.52 -6.05
N CYS A 21 3.70 -0.37 -6.39
CA CYS A 21 3.93 -1.81 -6.47
C CYS A 21 4.36 -2.30 -7.86
N ALA A 22 4.63 -1.39 -8.80
CA ALA A 22 5.05 -1.75 -10.15
C ALA A 22 6.35 -2.59 -10.11
N GLY A 23 6.24 -3.86 -10.51
CA GLY A 23 7.36 -4.81 -10.53
C GLY A 23 7.62 -5.53 -9.21
N PHE A 24 6.75 -5.39 -8.21
CA PHE A 24 6.84 -6.09 -6.93
C PHE A 24 5.91 -7.31 -6.92
N GLU A 25 6.11 -8.22 -5.96
CA GLU A 25 5.18 -9.33 -5.73
C GLU A 25 3.90 -8.77 -5.07
N MET A 26 2.73 -9.06 -5.65
CA MET A 26 1.45 -8.47 -5.24
C MET A 26 0.67 -9.35 -4.27
N GLU A 27 -0.17 -8.73 -3.43
CA GLU A 27 -1.17 -9.37 -2.56
C GLU A 27 -0.59 -10.45 -1.63
N VAL A 28 0.51 -10.10 -0.96
CA VAL A 28 1.29 -11.04 -0.16
C VAL A 28 0.70 -11.21 1.23
N ARG A 29 0.50 -12.47 1.64
CA ARG A 29 0.22 -12.84 3.04
C ARG A 29 1.52 -13.09 3.78
N LEU A 30 1.75 -12.34 4.86
CA LEU A 30 2.93 -12.45 5.71
C LEU A 30 2.72 -13.53 6.79
N GLU A 31 3.80 -14.19 7.20
CA GLU A 31 3.79 -15.40 8.04
C GLU A 31 3.07 -15.26 9.39
N ARG A 32 2.80 -14.03 9.86
CA ARG A 32 2.16 -13.72 11.14
C ARG A 32 0.84 -12.95 11.00
N GLN A 33 0.04 -13.29 9.99
CA GLN A 33 -1.30 -12.74 9.73
C GLN A 33 -1.31 -11.30 9.21
N GLY A 34 -0.18 -10.79 8.74
CA GLY A 34 -0.11 -9.51 8.02
C GLY A 34 -0.48 -9.68 6.55
N ARG A 35 -0.94 -8.60 5.93
CA ARG A 35 -1.01 -8.47 4.47
C ARG A 35 -0.16 -7.28 4.04
N ALA A 36 0.35 -7.37 2.82
CA ALA A 36 0.91 -6.25 2.10
C ALA A 36 0.34 -6.27 0.68
N ASP A 37 -0.09 -5.11 0.18
CA ASP A 37 -0.41 -4.91 -1.23
C ASP A 37 0.72 -5.39 -2.14
N CYS A 38 1.97 -5.15 -1.75
CA CYS A 38 3.13 -5.72 -2.42
C CYS A 38 4.41 -5.81 -1.60
N VAL A 39 5.33 -6.68 -2.02
CA VAL A 39 6.64 -6.90 -1.39
C VAL A 39 7.76 -6.93 -2.43
N SER A 40 8.91 -6.36 -2.07
CA SER A 40 10.18 -6.48 -2.78
C SER A 40 11.26 -7.01 -1.84
N SER A 41 12.50 -7.13 -2.34
CA SER A 41 13.64 -7.52 -1.52
C SER A 41 13.94 -6.58 -0.35
N THR A 42 13.40 -5.35 -0.35
CA THR A 42 13.72 -4.33 0.65
C THR A 42 12.51 -3.72 1.35
N HIS A 43 11.29 -3.90 0.83
CA HIS A 43 10.09 -3.23 1.33
C HIS A 43 8.87 -4.15 1.30
N ALA A 44 7.98 -3.96 2.26
CA ALA A 44 6.56 -4.34 2.19
C ALA A 44 5.73 -3.05 2.18
N ILE A 45 4.82 -2.93 1.23
CA ILE A 45 4.00 -1.73 1.01
C ILE A 45 2.53 -2.10 1.21
N GLU A 46 1.82 -1.27 1.96
CA GLU A 46 0.36 -1.23 2.06
C GLU A 46 -0.07 0.21 1.77
N VAL A 47 -0.97 0.41 0.82
CA VAL A 47 -1.51 1.73 0.46
C VAL A 47 -2.88 1.87 1.11
N GLU A 48 -2.99 2.75 2.11
CA GLU A 48 -4.22 2.95 2.90
C GLU A 48 -4.70 4.40 2.75
N TRP A 49 -5.98 4.57 2.41
CA TRP A 49 -6.64 5.87 2.24
C TRP A 49 -7.61 6.22 3.38
N ALA A 50 -7.91 5.27 4.26
CA ALA A 50 -8.75 5.53 5.42
C ALA A 50 -8.01 6.37 6.46
N ASP A 51 -8.71 7.35 7.03
CA ASP A 51 -8.25 8.14 8.18
C ASP A 51 -8.34 7.28 9.46
N LYS A 52 -7.43 6.32 9.57
CA LYS A 52 -7.29 5.44 10.73
C LYS A 52 -6.21 6.00 11.65
N TRP A 53 -6.49 6.00 12.96
CA TRP A 53 -5.47 6.20 13.99
C TRP A 53 -4.28 5.27 13.70
N LYS A 54 -3.04 5.76 13.67
CA LYS A 54 -1.86 4.99 13.21
C LYS A 54 -1.43 3.83 14.14
N GLU A 55 -2.11 3.68 15.28
CA GLU A 55 -2.10 2.52 16.20
C GLU A 55 -3.35 1.64 16.05
N GLY A 56 -4.05 1.77 14.93
CA GLY A 56 -5.23 0.98 14.61
C GLY A 56 -4.84 -0.47 14.32
N VAL A 57 -5.13 -1.35 15.27
CA VAL A 57 -5.23 -2.80 15.01
C VAL A 57 -6.34 -2.98 13.96
N GLY A 58 -5.95 -3.39 12.76
CA GLY A 58 -6.88 -3.65 11.66
C GLY A 58 -7.93 -4.69 12.05
N GLN A 59 -9.19 -4.41 11.75
CA GLN A 59 -10.33 -5.27 12.07
C GLN A 59 -10.30 -6.60 11.30
N ALA A 60 -10.88 -7.61 11.96
CA ALA A 60 -11.11 -8.99 11.50
C ALA A 60 -11.90 -9.10 10.19
#